data_AF-A0A0E2H6S2-F1
#
_entry.id   AF-A0A0E2H6S2-F1
#
_cell.length_a   1.000
_cell.length_b   1.000
_cell.length_c   1.000
_cell.angle_alpha   90.00
_cell.angle_beta   90.00
_cell.angle_gamma   90.00
#
_symmetry.space_group_name_H-M   'P 1'
#
loop_
_entity.id
_entity.type
_entity.pdbx_description
1 polymer ?
#
loop_
_entity_poly.entity_id
_entity_poly.type
_entity_poly.pdbx_seq_one_letter_code
_entity_poly.pdbx_strand_id
1 'polypeptide(L)'
;MKPRRKLSVLFSFILMVVLVFATTTTAFAATGNKKVTSSGKMSIVLNTGQTGNSSAVSFKVSGLPTNAVITKLEVNTGSLSSYSGAMLTNYLTLTSSNKTTAEKITWGGQANTTLKSNGFLATKANGTYTITFNCTCLGGAIVGGIPTDVGSKTYSSPYITVYWDDSF
;
A
#
# COMPACT_ATOMS: atom_id res chain seq x y z
N MET A 1 -19.08 66.96 5.03
CA MET A 1 -18.19 65.81 4.73
C MET A 1 -18.69 65.15 3.45
N LYS A 2 -17.92 65.19 2.34
CA LYS A 2 -18.39 64.86 0.98
C LYS A 2 -18.89 63.40 0.85
N PRO A 3 -20.04 63.14 0.21
CA PRO A 3 -20.71 61.81 0.19
C PRO A 3 -19.85 60.70 -0.43
N ARG A 4 -18.97 61.04 -1.37
CA ARG A 4 -18.03 60.08 -2.00
C ARG A 4 -17.06 59.43 -1.02
N ARG A 5 -16.69 60.11 0.07
CA ARG A 5 -15.76 59.60 1.09
C ARG A 5 -16.41 58.59 2.03
N LYS A 6 -17.73 58.68 2.23
CA LYS A 6 -18.50 57.72 3.04
C LYS A 6 -18.75 56.40 2.28
N LEU A 7 -18.95 56.49 0.96
CA LEU A 7 -19.16 55.32 0.10
C LEU A 7 -17.89 54.47 -0.05
N SER A 8 -16.71 55.08 -0.22
CA SER A 8 -15.46 54.29 -0.34
C SER A 8 -15.10 53.58 0.97
N VAL A 9 -15.37 54.20 2.12
CA VAL A 9 -15.14 53.59 3.44
C VAL A 9 -16.09 52.40 3.66
N LEU A 10 -17.37 52.52 3.29
CA LEU A 10 -18.34 51.43 3.39
C LEU A 10 -17.96 50.25 2.48
N PHE A 11 -17.53 50.53 1.25
CA PHE A 11 -17.13 49.50 0.28
C PHE A 11 -15.86 48.75 0.73
N SER A 12 -14.87 49.46 1.24
CA SER A 12 -13.66 48.85 1.81
C SER A 12 -13.97 47.99 3.04
N PHE A 13 -14.91 48.41 3.87
CA PHE A 13 -15.32 47.64 5.04
C PHE A 13 -16.02 46.33 4.65
N ILE A 14 -16.90 46.39 3.64
CA ILE A 14 -17.56 45.19 3.09
C ILE A 14 -16.51 44.24 2.48
N LEU A 15 -15.54 44.76 1.74
CA LEU A 15 -14.47 43.94 1.13
C LEU A 15 -13.61 43.25 2.22
N MET A 16 -13.29 43.95 3.30
CA MET A 16 -12.58 43.38 4.45
C MET A 16 -13.38 42.27 5.11
N VAL A 17 -14.68 42.47 5.32
CA VAL A 17 -15.56 41.47 5.93
C VAL A 17 -15.65 40.22 5.05
N VAL A 18 -15.77 40.37 3.72
CA VAL A 18 -15.77 39.25 2.76
C VAL A 18 -14.45 38.48 2.77
N LEU A 19 -13.31 39.17 2.87
CA LEU A 19 -11.99 38.54 3.00
C LEU A 19 -11.84 37.76 4.32
N VAL A 20 -12.33 38.30 5.43
CA VAL A 20 -12.29 37.63 6.76
C VAL A 20 -13.14 36.35 6.76
N PHE A 21 -14.29 36.32 6.08
CA PHE A 21 -15.10 35.11 5.92
C PHE A 21 -14.53 34.11 4.90
N ALA A 22 -13.66 34.55 4.00
CA ALA A 22 -13.02 33.68 3.01
C ALA A 22 -11.78 32.94 3.56
N THR A 23 -11.17 33.41 4.65
CA THR A 23 -9.81 32.96 5.03
C THR A 23 -9.68 31.88 6.11
N THR A 24 -10.75 31.25 6.59
CA THR A 24 -10.56 30.13 7.53
C THR A 24 -11.47 28.94 7.21
N THR A 25 -11.14 28.20 6.15
CA THR A 25 -11.46 26.78 6.15
C THR A 25 -10.58 26.13 7.21
N THR A 26 -11.09 25.99 8.43
CA THR A 26 -10.52 25.04 9.38
C THR A 26 -10.69 23.66 8.77
N ALA A 27 -9.63 23.14 8.13
CA ALA A 27 -9.61 21.76 7.70
C ALA A 27 -9.64 20.91 8.96
N PHE A 28 -10.75 20.22 9.20
CA PHE A 28 -10.82 19.25 10.28
C PHE A 28 -9.86 18.11 9.95
N ALA A 29 -9.06 17.71 10.95
CA ALA A 29 -8.29 16.48 10.91
C ALA A 29 -9.21 15.32 10.49
N ALA A 30 -8.85 14.65 9.40
CA ALA A 30 -9.49 13.47 8.89
C ALA A 30 -8.62 12.25 9.18
N THR A 31 -9.27 11.19 9.65
CA THR A 31 -8.66 9.87 9.78
C THR A 31 -9.49 8.87 9.00
N GLY A 32 -8.87 7.81 8.53
CA GLY A 32 -9.59 6.82 7.76
C GLY A 32 -8.77 5.61 7.40
N ASN A 33 -9.39 4.74 6.62
CA ASN A 33 -8.71 3.63 5.99
C ASN A 33 -9.15 3.47 4.54
N LYS A 34 -8.26 2.91 3.72
CA LYS A 34 -8.54 2.61 2.32
C LYS A 34 -8.00 1.23 1.97
N LYS A 35 -8.90 0.34 1.59
CA LYS A 35 -8.58 -0.96 1.02
C LYS A 35 -8.35 -0.82 -0.48
N VAL A 36 -7.23 -1.34 -0.97
CA VAL A 36 -6.88 -1.37 -2.40
C VAL A 36 -6.58 -2.80 -2.80
N THR A 37 -7.39 -3.34 -3.70
CA THR A 37 -7.23 -4.68 -4.26
C THR A 37 -6.40 -4.62 -5.55
N SER A 38 -5.72 -5.71 -5.87
CA SER A 38 -5.08 -5.89 -7.18
C SER A 38 -5.52 -7.21 -7.80
N SER A 39 -5.75 -7.22 -9.11
CA SER A 39 -5.97 -8.45 -9.89
C SER A 39 -4.66 -9.17 -10.23
N GLY A 40 -3.52 -8.56 -9.89
CA GLY A 40 -2.19 -9.13 -10.10
C GLY A 40 -1.97 -10.42 -9.30
N LYS A 41 -1.01 -11.22 -9.76
CA LYS A 41 -0.57 -12.44 -9.09
C LYS A 41 0.90 -12.33 -8.70
N MET A 42 1.22 -12.75 -7.48
CA MET A 42 2.60 -13.02 -7.09
C MET A 42 2.88 -14.48 -7.45
N SER A 43 3.71 -14.73 -8.45
CA SER A 43 4.03 -16.07 -8.96
C SER A 43 5.53 -16.26 -9.02
N ILE A 44 5.98 -17.48 -8.70
CA ILE A 44 7.37 -17.88 -8.83
C ILE A 44 7.44 -19.34 -9.27
N VAL A 45 8.44 -19.63 -10.11
CA VAL A 45 8.85 -20.97 -10.51
C VAL A 45 10.35 -21.05 -10.28
N LEU A 46 10.82 -22.11 -9.63
CA LEU A 46 12.21 -22.29 -9.26
C LEU A 46 12.63 -23.74 -9.49
N ASN A 47 13.89 -23.92 -9.90
CA ASN A 47 14.50 -25.25 -9.83
C ASN A 47 14.84 -25.58 -8.37
N THR A 48 14.95 -26.88 -8.07
CA THR A 48 15.31 -27.39 -6.76
C THR A 48 16.65 -26.82 -6.30
N GLY A 49 16.71 -26.39 -5.04
CA GLY A 49 17.87 -25.73 -4.44
C GLY A 49 17.96 -24.23 -4.71
N GLN A 50 17.10 -23.66 -5.57
CA GLN A 50 17.11 -22.23 -5.84
C GLN A 50 16.27 -21.43 -4.85
N THR A 51 16.71 -20.19 -4.62
CA THR A 51 15.95 -19.15 -3.92
C THR A 51 15.74 -17.97 -4.85
N GLY A 52 14.54 -17.41 -4.84
CA GLY A 52 14.22 -16.26 -5.68
C GLY A 52 13.04 -15.45 -5.15
N ASN A 53 12.72 -14.38 -5.88
CA ASN A 53 11.56 -13.53 -5.59
C ASN A 53 10.49 -13.73 -6.66
N SER A 54 9.23 -13.64 -6.25
CA SER A 54 8.10 -13.71 -7.15
C SER A 54 8.03 -12.50 -8.08
N SER A 55 7.16 -12.60 -9.09
CA SER A 55 6.62 -11.42 -9.77
C SER A 55 6.03 -10.42 -8.76
N ALA A 56 6.12 -9.14 -9.12
CA ALA A 56 5.63 -8.05 -8.32
C ALA A 56 4.14 -7.78 -8.54
N VAL A 57 3.43 -7.39 -7.48
CA VAL A 57 2.08 -6.86 -7.56
C VAL A 57 2.07 -5.44 -7.01
N SER A 58 1.50 -4.51 -7.77
CA SER A 58 1.46 -3.09 -7.41
C SER A 58 0.04 -2.63 -7.05
N PHE A 59 -0.04 -1.72 -6.08
CA PHE A 59 -1.25 -1.08 -5.58
C PHE A 59 -1.09 0.42 -5.68
N LYS A 60 -2.00 1.09 -6.37
CA LYS A 60 -2.03 2.55 -6.46
C LYS A 60 -3.00 3.11 -5.43
N VAL A 61 -2.46 3.76 -4.42
CA VAL A 61 -3.24 4.45 -3.38
C VAL A 61 -3.28 5.93 -3.75
N SER A 62 -4.48 6.42 -4.08
CA SER A 62 -4.71 7.82 -4.45
C SER A 62 -6.03 8.34 -3.88
N GLY A 63 -6.22 9.66 -3.90
CA GLY A 63 -7.46 10.31 -3.45
C GLY A 63 -7.61 10.37 -1.93
N LEU A 64 -6.54 10.16 -1.18
CA LEU A 64 -6.46 10.55 0.23
C LEU A 64 -6.04 12.02 0.32
N PRO A 65 -6.28 12.72 1.45
CA PRO A 65 -5.77 14.07 1.66
C PRO A 65 -4.26 14.17 1.37
N THR A 66 -3.81 15.34 0.92
CA THR A 66 -2.41 15.55 0.48
C THR A 66 -1.40 15.25 1.59
N ASN A 67 -1.76 15.60 2.83
CA ASN A 67 -0.93 15.44 4.02
C ASN A 67 -1.20 14.13 4.77
N ALA A 68 -2.04 13.24 4.23
CA ALA A 68 -2.33 11.96 4.88
C ALA A 68 -1.05 11.15 5.05
N VAL A 69 -0.73 10.81 6.30
CA VAL A 69 0.36 9.92 6.70
C VAL A 69 -0.18 8.60 7.20
N ILE A 70 0.60 7.54 7.04
CA ILE A 70 0.21 6.18 7.42
C ILE A 70 0.30 6.01 8.94
N THR A 71 -0.81 5.57 9.54
CA THR A 71 -0.87 5.17 10.97
C THR A 71 -0.87 3.65 11.15
N LYS A 72 -1.25 2.89 10.12
CA LYS A 72 -1.13 1.43 10.05
C LYS A 72 -1.17 0.99 8.59
N LEU A 73 -0.35 0.02 8.22
CA LEU A 73 -0.37 -0.60 6.89
C LEU A 73 -0.49 -2.11 7.03
N GLU A 74 -1.50 -2.67 6.38
CA GLU A 74 -1.75 -4.11 6.36
C GLU A 74 -1.69 -4.63 4.92
N VAL A 75 -1.06 -5.79 4.74
CA VAL A 75 -0.96 -6.51 3.46
C VAL A 75 -1.63 -7.87 3.64
N ASN A 76 -2.66 -8.16 2.86
CA ASN A 76 -3.21 -9.50 2.78
C ASN A 76 -2.59 -10.26 1.61
N THR A 77 -2.13 -11.47 1.88
CA THR A 77 -1.36 -12.29 0.93
C THR A 77 -2.21 -12.89 -0.19
N GLY A 78 -3.54 -12.84 -0.08
CA GLY A 78 -4.48 -13.40 -1.04
C GLY A 78 -4.52 -14.93 -1.03
N SER A 79 -5.30 -15.50 -1.93
CA SER A 79 -5.51 -16.95 -2.01
C SER A 79 -4.33 -17.65 -2.68
N LEU A 80 -3.94 -18.83 -2.17
CA LEU A 80 -3.00 -19.71 -2.85
C LEU A 80 -3.71 -20.37 -4.04
N SER A 81 -3.39 -19.90 -5.24
CA SER A 81 -4.07 -20.30 -6.48
C SER A 81 -3.37 -21.44 -7.22
N SER A 82 -2.08 -21.62 -6.98
CA SER A 82 -1.30 -22.73 -7.53
C SER A 82 -0.12 -23.02 -6.61
N TYR A 83 0.17 -24.30 -6.40
CA TYR A 83 1.26 -24.78 -5.56
C TYR A 83 1.73 -26.13 -6.09
N SER A 84 3.04 -26.27 -6.28
CA SER A 84 3.66 -27.53 -6.65
C SER A 84 5.10 -27.61 -6.10
N GLY A 85 5.53 -28.83 -5.78
CA GLY A 85 6.81 -29.07 -5.11
C GLY A 85 6.84 -28.64 -3.64
N ALA A 86 8.02 -28.72 -3.03
CA ALA A 86 8.29 -28.28 -1.68
C ALA A 86 8.79 -26.82 -1.69
N MET A 87 7.86 -25.86 -1.63
CA MET A 87 8.16 -24.44 -1.76
C MET A 87 8.08 -23.72 -0.40
N LEU A 88 9.25 -23.46 0.19
CA LEU A 88 9.40 -22.74 1.46
C LEU A 88 9.35 -21.23 1.24
N THR A 89 8.33 -20.57 1.78
CA THR A 89 8.25 -19.10 1.77
C THR A 89 9.08 -18.53 2.91
N ASN A 90 9.96 -17.58 2.59
CA ASN A 90 10.89 -17.00 3.55
C ASN A 90 10.33 -15.70 4.17
N TYR A 91 9.84 -14.78 3.35
CA TYR A 91 9.24 -13.51 3.76
C TYR A 91 8.49 -12.85 2.62
N LEU A 92 7.65 -11.86 2.95
CA LEU A 92 7.09 -10.90 2.00
C LEU A 92 7.93 -9.63 1.99
N THR A 93 8.19 -9.06 0.82
CA THR A 93 8.83 -7.76 0.65
C THR A 93 7.78 -6.73 0.27
N LEU A 94 7.77 -5.58 0.96
CA LEU A 94 6.90 -4.45 0.70
C LEU A 94 7.76 -3.20 0.40
N THR A 95 7.46 -2.52 -0.69
CA THR A 95 8.08 -1.24 -1.08
C THR A 95 7.01 -0.18 -1.33
N SER A 96 7.40 1.10 -1.31
CA SER A 96 6.55 2.23 -1.70
C SER A 96 7.33 3.25 -2.50
N SER A 97 6.66 4.00 -3.38
CA SER A 97 7.22 5.19 -4.04
C SER A 97 7.64 6.28 -3.05
N ASN A 98 7.15 6.25 -1.81
CA ASN A 98 7.44 7.26 -0.78
C ASN A 98 8.58 6.85 0.16
N LYS A 99 9.20 5.68 -0.05
CA LYS A 99 10.25 5.15 0.82
C LYS A 99 11.30 4.42 0.00
N THR A 100 12.57 4.74 0.21
CA THR A 100 13.69 4.15 -0.53
C THR A 100 14.03 2.72 -0.08
N THR A 101 13.75 2.37 1.17
CA THR A 101 14.06 1.05 1.72
C THR A 101 12.85 0.12 1.70
N ALA A 102 13.05 -1.11 1.25
CA ALA A 102 12.06 -2.16 1.36
C ALA A 102 11.89 -2.66 2.81
N GLU A 103 10.68 -3.06 3.19
CA GLU A 103 10.42 -3.81 4.42
C GLU A 103 10.30 -5.30 4.09
N LYS A 104 10.95 -6.14 4.89
CA LYS A 104 10.74 -7.59 4.87
C LYS A 104 9.84 -7.97 6.04
N ILE A 105 8.70 -8.57 5.75
CA ILE A 105 7.73 -9.02 6.73
C ILE A 105 7.79 -10.54 6.80
N THR A 106 8.09 -11.07 7.99
CA THR A 106 8.14 -12.52 8.24
C THR A 106 6.78 -13.14 7.92
N TRP A 107 6.78 -14.14 7.05
CA TRP A 107 5.56 -14.83 6.63
C TRP A 107 5.88 -16.25 6.12
N GLY A 108 5.27 -17.26 6.72
CA GLY A 108 5.47 -18.67 6.36
C GLY A 108 4.71 -19.16 5.13
N GLY A 109 4.13 -18.26 4.33
CA GLY A 109 3.43 -18.66 3.09
C GLY A 109 1.98 -19.11 3.29
N GLN A 110 1.36 -18.86 4.44
CA GLN A 110 -0.07 -19.14 4.62
C GLN A 110 -0.93 -18.20 3.74
N ALA A 111 -1.88 -18.77 3.01
CA ALA A 111 -2.84 -18.01 2.20
C ALA A 111 -3.76 -17.14 3.07
N ASN A 112 -4.31 -16.09 2.48
CA ASN A 112 -5.30 -15.18 3.07
C ASN A 112 -4.88 -14.62 4.44
N THR A 113 -3.58 -14.47 4.66
CA THR A 113 -3.02 -13.98 5.92
C THR A 113 -2.84 -12.47 5.83
N THR A 114 -3.31 -11.75 6.84
CA THR A 114 -3.08 -10.30 6.96
C THR A 114 -1.80 -10.06 7.75
N LEU A 115 -0.80 -9.51 7.08
CA LEU A 115 0.49 -9.13 7.61
C LEU A 115 0.48 -7.65 7.98
N LYS A 116 1.08 -7.31 9.12
CA LYS A 116 1.26 -5.92 9.55
C LYS A 116 2.62 -5.41 9.12
N SER A 117 2.63 -4.21 8.56
CA SER A 117 3.83 -3.45 8.24
C SER A 117 4.09 -2.43 9.35
N ASN A 118 5.33 -2.38 9.82
CA ASN A 118 5.80 -1.41 10.81
C ASN A 118 6.72 -0.37 10.16
N GLY A 119 7.31 -0.70 9.00
CA GLY A 119 8.29 0.14 8.32
C GLY A 119 7.72 1.42 7.68
N PHE A 120 6.40 1.56 7.58
CA PHE A 120 5.78 2.66 6.81
C PHE A 120 5.01 3.66 7.66
N LEU A 121 5.06 3.54 8.99
CA LEU A 121 4.44 4.51 9.90
C LEU A 121 4.98 5.92 9.66
N ALA A 122 4.10 6.92 9.73
CA ALA A 122 4.38 8.33 9.48
C ALA A 122 4.95 8.67 8.09
N THR A 123 4.86 7.75 7.12
CA THR A 123 5.18 8.03 5.71
C THR A 123 3.93 8.47 4.95
N LYS A 124 4.09 9.16 3.82
CA LYS A 124 2.98 9.62 2.98
C LYS A 124 2.10 8.45 2.52
N ALA A 125 0.78 8.57 2.73
CA ALA A 125 -0.18 7.50 2.44
C ALA A 125 -0.48 7.34 0.94
N ASN A 126 -0.64 8.44 0.20
CA ASN A 126 -0.80 8.41 -1.26
C ASN A 126 0.50 7.96 -1.93
N GLY A 127 0.48 6.90 -2.73
CA GLY A 127 1.66 6.37 -3.40
C GLY A 127 1.40 5.04 -4.11
N THR A 128 2.45 4.52 -4.74
CA THR A 128 2.45 3.17 -5.32
C THR A 128 3.16 2.24 -4.35
N TYR A 129 2.46 1.18 -3.92
CA TYR A 129 3.01 0.14 -3.07
C TYR A 129 3.20 -1.12 -3.90
N THR A 130 4.30 -1.84 -3.68
CA THR A 130 4.59 -3.05 -4.43
C THR A 130 4.95 -4.16 -3.46
N ILE A 131 4.42 -5.36 -3.71
CA ILE A 131 4.74 -6.56 -2.95
C ILE A 131 5.34 -7.64 -3.84
N THR A 132 6.28 -8.38 -3.27
CA THR A 132 6.80 -9.65 -3.77
C THR A 132 6.98 -10.60 -2.60
N PHE A 133 7.08 -11.91 -2.84
CA PHE A 133 7.54 -12.82 -1.79
C PHE A 133 8.83 -13.52 -2.21
N ASN A 134 9.64 -13.85 -1.22
CA ASN A 134 10.84 -14.65 -1.39
C ASN A 134 10.55 -16.12 -1.05
N CYS A 135 11.09 -17.02 -1.85
CA CYS A 135 10.83 -18.45 -1.72
C CYS A 135 12.08 -19.26 -2.06
N THR A 136 12.22 -20.41 -1.41
CA THR A 136 13.20 -21.45 -1.75
C THR A 136 12.48 -22.71 -2.20
N CYS A 137 12.92 -23.31 -3.31
CA CYS A 137 12.46 -24.62 -3.73
C CYS A 137 13.34 -25.69 -3.07
N LEU A 138 12.77 -26.46 -2.15
CA LEU A 138 13.46 -27.55 -1.45
C LEU A 138 13.36 -28.88 -2.22
N GLY A 139 12.42 -28.98 -3.14
CA GLY A 139 12.20 -30.13 -4.00
C GLY A 139 11.13 -29.81 -5.04
N GLY A 140 11.25 -30.36 -6.24
CA GLY A 140 10.25 -30.14 -7.29
C GLY A 140 8.98 -30.96 -7.09
N ALA A 141 8.04 -30.82 -8.02
CA ALA A 141 6.73 -31.45 -7.98
C ALA A 141 6.79 -32.93 -8.39
N ILE A 142 5.81 -33.73 -7.99
CA ILE A 142 5.54 -35.06 -8.56
C ILE A 142 4.49 -34.92 -9.65
N VAL A 143 4.83 -35.26 -10.89
CA VAL A 143 3.93 -35.20 -12.04
C VAL A 143 3.84 -36.60 -12.66
N GLY A 144 2.65 -37.20 -12.64
CA GLY A 144 2.45 -38.55 -13.17
C GLY A 144 3.27 -39.63 -12.46
N GLY A 145 3.63 -39.42 -11.19
CA GLY A 145 4.48 -40.33 -10.41
C GLY A 145 5.99 -40.10 -10.59
N ILE A 146 6.40 -39.16 -11.43
CA ILE A 146 7.81 -38.84 -11.68
C ILE A 146 8.18 -37.55 -10.92
N PRO A 147 9.25 -37.56 -10.11
CA PRO A 147 9.80 -36.34 -9.53
C PRO A 147 10.33 -35.42 -10.62
N THR A 148 9.97 -34.15 -10.53
CA THR A 148 10.54 -33.07 -11.33
C THR A 148 11.51 -32.27 -10.47
N ASP A 149 12.39 -31.51 -11.12
CA ASP A 149 13.29 -30.60 -10.42
C ASP A 149 12.71 -29.19 -10.25
N VAL A 150 11.42 -28.99 -10.54
CA VAL A 150 10.79 -27.66 -10.58
C VAL A 150 9.65 -27.58 -9.58
N GLY A 151 9.64 -26.51 -8.78
CA GLY A 151 8.53 -26.15 -7.91
C GLY A 151 7.92 -24.80 -8.31
N SER A 152 6.65 -24.59 -7.96
CA SER A 152 5.95 -23.34 -8.25
C SER A 152 4.99 -22.94 -7.13
N LYS A 153 4.81 -21.63 -6.96
CA LYS A 153 3.91 -21.09 -5.95
C LYS A 153 3.30 -19.78 -6.45
N THR A 154 1.99 -19.67 -6.41
CA THR A 154 1.26 -18.49 -6.90
C THR A 154 0.13 -18.07 -5.96
N TYR A 155 0.17 -16.81 -5.55
CA TYR A 155 -0.91 -16.15 -4.82
C TYR A 155 -1.67 -15.19 -5.72
N SER A 156 -2.99 -15.18 -5.60
CA SER A 156 -3.89 -14.34 -6.37
C SER A 156 -4.74 -13.45 -5.48
N SER A 157 -5.14 -12.31 -6.02
CA SER A 157 -6.03 -11.35 -5.35
C SER A 157 -5.50 -10.80 -4.01
N PRO A 158 -4.19 -10.46 -3.90
CA PRO A 158 -3.71 -9.76 -2.71
C PRO A 158 -4.33 -8.36 -2.64
N TYR A 159 -4.34 -7.80 -1.44
CA TYR A 159 -4.79 -6.42 -1.22
C TYR A 159 -4.00 -5.78 -0.08
N ILE A 160 -4.00 -4.46 -0.06
CA ILE A 160 -3.50 -3.67 1.07
C ILE A 160 -4.62 -2.88 1.71
N THR A 161 -4.47 -2.59 3.00
CA THR A 161 -5.30 -1.61 3.71
C THR A 161 -4.38 -0.57 4.31
N VAL A 162 -4.53 0.68 3.86
CA VAL A 162 -3.79 1.84 4.39
C VAL A 162 -4.69 2.56 5.37
N TYR A 163 -4.27 2.66 6.61
CA TYR A 163 -4.88 3.51 7.63
C TYR A 163 -4.08 4.81 7.71
N TRP A 164 -4.77 5.93 7.79
CA TRP A 164 -4.15 7.24 7.66
C TRP A 164 -4.80 8.30 8.54
N ASP A 165 -4.03 9.37 8.74
CA ASP A 165 -4.37 10.57 9.48
C ASP A 165 -3.72 11.76 8.78
N ASP A 166 -4.41 12.90 8.65
CA ASP A 166 -3.88 14.12 8.01
C ASP A 166 -3.69 15.30 8.98
N SER A 167 -3.78 15.06 10.29
CA SER A 167 -3.59 16.06 11.35
C SER A 167 -2.14 16.46 11.61
N PHE A 168 -1.19 15.85 10.90
CA PHE A 168 0.26 16.02 11.08
C PHE A 168 0.86 17.11 10.18
#